data_AF-B9XRC1-F1
#
_entry.id   AF-B9XRC1-F1
#
_cell.length_a   1.000
_cell.length_b   1.000
_cell.length_c   1.000
_cell.angle_alpha   90.00
_cell.angle_beta   90.00
_cell.angle_gamma   90.00
#
_symmetry.space_group_name_H-M   'P 1'
#
loop_
_entity.id
_entity.type
_entity.pdbx_description
1 polymer ?
#
loop_
_entity_poly.entity_id
_entity_poly.type
_entity_poly.pdbx_seq_one_letter_code
_entity_poly.pdbx_strand_id
1 'polypeptide(L)'
;MIYSTPFAERTLDLVKQSGERLTLTVQFGPIYKKDRDFRCKIAFIGWGESPPDIWGADSLQALISAITLVHSMLHEFVVRGGRVLYPGTEIDFDLEGFLTSPEYPRSAQDVS
;
A
#
# COMPACT_ATOMS: atom_id res chain seq x y z
N MET A 1 4.08 18.31 17.82
CA MET A 1 4.01 17.38 16.67
C MET A 1 2.60 17.45 16.13
N ILE A 2 2.41 18.02 14.93
CA ILE A 2 1.12 17.89 14.25
C ILE A 2 1.12 16.47 13.68
N TYR A 3 0.39 15.56 14.32
CA TYR A 3 0.12 14.26 13.73
C TYR A 3 -0.75 14.53 12.51
N SER A 4 -0.13 14.56 11.33
CA SER A 4 -0.86 14.62 10.09
C SER A 4 -1.53 13.26 9.86
N THR A 5 -2.85 13.22 10.02
CA THR A 5 -3.67 12.03 9.77
C THR A 5 -3.41 11.50 8.36
N PRO A 6 -3.23 10.18 8.17
CA PRO A 6 -3.20 9.61 6.83
C PRO A 6 -4.50 9.93 6.10
N PHE A 7 -4.41 10.26 4.82
CA PHE A 7 -5.59 10.54 3.99
C PHE A 7 -6.11 9.29 3.29
N ALA A 8 -5.30 8.23 3.22
CA ALA A 8 -5.67 6.93 2.67
C ALA A 8 -4.92 5.81 3.38
N GLU A 9 -5.55 4.65 3.49
CA GLU A 9 -4.93 3.45 4.04
C GLU A 9 -5.45 2.17 3.38
N ARG A 10 -4.63 1.12 3.42
CA ARG A 10 -4.99 -0.23 2.98
C ARG A 10 -4.37 -1.25 3.92
N THR A 11 -5.21 -2.15 4.43
CA THR A 11 -4.76 -3.35 5.15
C THR A 11 -4.83 -4.55 4.21
N LEU A 12 -3.79 -5.38 4.25
CA LEU A 12 -3.63 -6.62 3.48
C LEU A 12 -2.99 -7.68 4.37
N ASP A 13 -3.30 -8.94 4.12
CA ASP A 13 -2.54 -10.04 4.72
C ASP A 13 -1.47 -10.52 3.75
N LEU A 14 -0.23 -10.64 4.23
CA LEU A 14 0.90 -11.16 3.48
C LEU A 14 1.24 -12.55 4.01
N VAL A 15 1.23 -13.55 3.11
CA VAL A 15 1.68 -14.91 3.42
C VAL A 15 3.02 -15.13 2.75
N LYS A 16 4.07 -15.32 3.56
CA LYS A 16 5.41 -15.64 3.06
C LYS A 16 5.42 -17.04 2.44
N GLN A 17 6.43 -17.32 1.62
CA GLN A 17 6.65 -18.66 1.07
C GLN A 17 6.77 -19.74 2.17
N SER A 18 7.22 -19.37 3.37
CA SER A 18 7.27 -20.27 4.54
C SER A 18 5.90 -20.64 5.12
N GLY A 19 4.83 -19.98 4.69
CA GLY A 19 3.49 -20.07 5.26
C GLY A 19 3.22 -19.10 6.42
N GLU A 20 4.23 -18.34 6.88
CA GLU A 20 4.04 -17.31 7.89
C GLU A 20 3.13 -16.20 7.36
N ARG A 21 2.07 -15.88 8.11
CA ARG A 21 1.14 -14.79 7.81
C ARG A 21 1.43 -13.57 8.68
N LEU A 22 1.47 -12.40 8.06
CA LEU A 22 1.52 -11.11 8.75
C LEU A 22 0.50 -10.15 8.14
N THR A 23 0.02 -9.20 8.93
CA THR A 23 -0.86 -8.14 8.46
C THR A 23 -0.03 -6.89 8.17
N LEU A 24 -0.14 -6.39 6.94
CA LEU A 24 0.41 -5.12 6.52
C LEU A 24 -0.69 -4.07 6.49
N THR A 25 -0.50 -2.94 7.16
CA THR A 25 -1.24 -1.71 6.87
C THR A 25 -0.32 -0.70 6.21
N VAL A 26 -0.67 -0.30 4.99
CA VAL A 26 -0.05 0.82 4.27
C VAL A 26 -0.87 2.08 4.52
N GLN A 27 -0.22 3.14 4.96
CA GLN A 27 -0.85 4.44 5.16
C GLN A 27 -0.17 5.51 4.31
N PHE A 28 -0.96 6.27 3.56
CA PHE A 28 -0.51 7.44 2.82
C PHE A 28 -0.79 8.69 3.66
N GLY A 29 0.29 9.29 4.14
CA GLY A 29 0.31 10.53 4.92
C GLY A 29 0.25 11.78 4.05
N PRO A 30 0.32 12.98 4.64
CA PRO A 30 0.17 14.23 3.90
C PRO A 30 1.21 14.35 2.79
N ILE A 31 0.80 15.02 1.72
CA ILE A 31 1.71 15.50 0.69
C ILE A 31 2.12 16.92 1.08
N TYR A 32 3.42 17.17 1.21
CA TYR A 32 3.93 18.45 1.67
C TYR A 32 5.08 18.93 0.79
N LYS A 33 5.24 20.25 0.69
CA LYS A 33 6.33 20.87 -0.06
C LYS A 33 7.61 20.84 0.77
N LYS A 34 8.73 20.44 0.15
CA LYS A 34 10.07 20.50 0.72
C LYS A 34 11.02 21.06 -0.33
N ASP A 35 11.57 22.23 -0.06
CA ASP A 35 12.39 22.99 -1.00
C ASP A 35 11.66 23.27 -2.32
N ARG A 36 12.16 22.73 -3.43
CA ARG A 36 11.58 22.88 -4.78
C ARG A 36 10.58 21.79 -5.14
N ASP A 37 10.43 20.80 -4.25
CA ASP A 37 9.76 19.54 -4.56
C ASP A 37 8.61 19.26 -3.60
N PHE A 38 7.89 18.18 -3.88
CA PHE A 38 6.87 17.62 -3.02
C PHE A 38 7.30 16.26 -2.47
N ARG A 39 6.79 15.95 -1.28
CA ARG A 39 7.03 14.71 -0.55
C ARG A 39 5.70 14.11 -0.15
N CYS A 40 5.50 12.83 -0.44
CA CYS A 40 4.39 12.04 0.07
C CYS A 40 4.91 11.10 1.16
N LYS A 41 4.35 11.23 2.36
CA LYS A 41 4.69 10.35 3.48
C LYS A 41 4.00 9.00 3.30
N ILE A 42 4.72 7.91 3.56
CA ILE A 42 4.17 6.55 3.57
C ILE A 42 4.57 5.89 4.89
N ALA A 43 3.65 5.16 5.52
CA ALA A 43 3.96 4.32 6.66
C ALA A 43 3.55 2.88 6.39
N PHE A 44 4.43 1.94 6.72
CA PHE A 44 4.15 0.50 6.75
C PHE A 44 4.09 0.05 8.19
N ILE A 45 2.98 -0.61 8.54
CA ILE A 45 2.74 -1.17 9.86
C ILE A 45 2.64 -2.68 9.70
N GLY A 46 3.45 -3.44 10.46
CA GLY A 46 3.38 -4.90 10.52
C GLY A 46 4.25 -5.69 9.53
N TRP A 47 4.93 -5.04 8.57
CA TRP A 47 5.81 -5.71 7.59
C TRP A 47 7.30 -5.40 7.78
N GLY A 48 7.65 -4.23 8.31
CA GLY A 48 9.03 -3.77 8.49
C GLY A 48 9.11 -2.26 8.70
N GLU A 49 10.27 -1.68 8.39
CA GLU A 49 10.45 -0.22 8.41
C GLU A 49 9.66 0.45 7.28
N SER A 50 9.16 1.65 7.56
CA SER A 50 8.52 2.48 6.55
C SER A 50 9.57 3.01 5.56
N PRO A 51 9.25 3.11 4.26
CA PRO A 51 10.15 3.74 3.30
C PRO A 51 10.32 5.24 3.63
N PRO A 52 11.39 5.87 3.14
CA PRO A 52 11.52 7.33 3.23
C PRO A 52 10.40 8.04 2.45
N ASP A 53 10.14 9.30 2.79
CA ASP A 53 9.12 10.10 2.10
C ASP A 53 9.42 10.23 0.59
N ILE A 54 8.43 9.86 -0.21
CA ILE A 54 8.56 9.72 -1.66
C ILE A 54 8.46 11.07 -2.34
N TRP A 55 9.39 11.31 -3.25
CA TRP A 55 9.60 12.58 -3.92
C TRP A 55 8.84 12.68 -5.24
N GLY A 56 8.44 13.92 -5.59
CA GLY A 56 7.98 14.30 -6.92
C GLY A 56 8.16 15.80 -7.16
N ALA A 57 8.21 16.21 -8.43
CA ALA A 57 8.31 17.61 -8.84
C ALA A 57 7.05 18.42 -8.46
N ASP A 58 5.90 17.74 -8.40
CA ASP A 58 4.65 18.28 -7.89
C ASP A 58 3.96 17.28 -6.93
N SER A 59 2.89 17.72 -6.29
CA SER A 59 2.15 16.88 -5.33
C SER A 59 1.56 15.63 -5.97
N LEU A 60 1.16 15.70 -7.24
CA LEU A 60 0.55 14.59 -7.97
C LEU A 60 1.62 13.53 -8.27
N GLN A 61 2.78 13.93 -8.78
CA GLN A 61 3.89 13.02 -9.04
C GLN A 61 4.37 12.35 -7.75
N ALA A 62 4.46 13.09 -6.64
CA ALA A 62 4.85 12.51 -5.35
C ALA A 62 3.86 11.41 -4.90
N LEU A 63 2.55 11.64 -5.08
CA LEU A 63 1.52 10.65 -4.78
C LEU A 63 1.56 9.44 -5.69
N ILE A 64 1.62 9.65 -7.02
CA ILE A 64 1.68 8.55 -7.99
C ILE A 64 2.92 7.69 -7.74
N SER A 65 4.06 8.33 -7.46
CA SER A 65 5.31 7.61 -7.14
C SER A 65 5.17 6.81 -5.85
N ALA A 66 4.50 7.36 -4.84
CA ALA A 66 4.21 6.65 -3.59
C ALA A 66 3.36 5.39 -3.81
N ILE A 67 2.26 5.52 -4.57
CA ILE A 67 1.37 4.38 -4.91
C ILE A 67 2.14 3.34 -5.74
N THR A 68 2.92 3.80 -6.72
CA THR A 68 3.73 2.92 -7.58
C THR A 68 4.77 2.15 -6.79
N LEU A 69 5.42 2.78 -5.80
CA LEU A 69 6.35 2.10 -4.91
C LEU A 69 5.65 0.96 -4.14
N VAL A 70 4.51 1.25 -3.52
CA VAL A 70 3.75 0.25 -2.76
C VAL A 70 3.36 -0.93 -3.65
N HIS A 71 2.82 -0.66 -4.83
CA HIS A 71 2.48 -1.70 -5.80
C HIS A 71 3.71 -2.52 -6.20
N SER A 72 4.83 -1.87 -6.52
CA SER A 72 6.07 -2.55 -6.92
C SER A 72 6.62 -3.45 -5.81
N MET A 73 6.51 -3.02 -4.56
CA MET A 73 6.94 -3.82 -3.40
C MET A 73 6.05 -5.04 -3.18
N LEU A 74 4.73 -4.88 -3.27
CA LEU A 74 3.80 -6.01 -3.20
C LEU A 74 3.99 -6.98 -4.36
N HIS A 75 4.24 -6.46 -5.55
CA HIS A 75 4.49 -7.27 -6.74
C HIS A 75 5.78 -8.08 -6.58
N GLU A 76 6.87 -7.45 -6.14
CA GLU A 76 8.13 -8.15 -5.85
C GLU A 76 7.96 -9.21 -4.75
N PHE A 77 7.13 -8.95 -3.73
CA PHE A 77 6.80 -9.94 -2.71
C PHE A 77 6.13 -11.18 -3.30
N VAL A 78 5.19 -11.00 -4.23
CA VAL A 78 4.53 -12.10 -4.96
C VAL A 78 5.53 -12.84 -5.87
N VAL A 79 6.36 -12.11 -6.62
CA VAL A 79 7.40 -12.70 -7.49
C VAL A 79 8.36 -13.60 -6.70
N ARG A 80 8.63 -13.26 -5.43
CA ARG A 80 9.45 -14.08 -4.51
C ARG A 80 8.72 -15.29 -3.91
N GLY A 81 7.49 -15.57 -4.34
CA GLY A 81 6.69 -16.70 -3.87
C GLY A 81 5.80 -16.40 -2.67
N GLY A 82 5.62 -15.12 -2.32
CA GLY A 82 4.60 -14.71 -1.34
C GLY A 82 3.20 -14.64 -1.95
N ARG A 83 2.18 -14.51 -1.09
CA ARG A 83 0.78 -14.26 -1.48
C ARG A 83 0.24 -13.03 -0.75
N VAL A 84 -0.50 -12.18 -1.47
CA VAL A 84 -1.20 -11.03 -0.90
C VAL A 84 -2.68 -11.38 -0.87
N LEU A 85 -3.31 -11.27 0.30
CA LEU A 85 -4.69 -11.68 0.53
C LEU A 85 -5.54 -10.52 1.05
N TYR A 86 -6.85 -10.61 0.85
CA TYR A 86 -7.78 -9.76 1.59
C TYR A 86 -7.70 -10.08 3.11
N PRO A 87 -7.77 -9.07 3.98
CA PRO A 87 -7.58 -9.25 5.43
C PRO A 87 -8.50 -10.30 6.03
N GLY A 88 -7.93 -11.24 6.77
CA GLY A 88 -8.66 -12.30 7.47
C GLY A 88 -9.24 -13.38 6.56
N THR A 89 -8.87 -13.41 5.27
CA THR A 89 -9.39 -14.37 4.29
C THR A 89 -8.27 -15.21 3.66
N GLU A 90 -8.66 -16.22 2.86
CA GLU A 90 -7.76 -16.96 1.96
C GLU A 90 -7.84 -16.47 0.51
N ILE A 91 -8.59 -15.39 0.25
CA ILE A 91 -8.85 -14.87 -1.09
C ILE A 91 -7.66 -14.00 -1.51
N ASP A 92 -7.02 -14.37 -2.62
CA ASP A 92 -5.92 -13.59 -3.19
C ASP A 92 -6.41 -12.19 -3.60
N PHE A 93 -5.63 -11.19 -3.21
CA PHE A 93 -5.83 -9.81 -3.59
C PHE A 93 -5.35 -9.62 -5.03
N ASP A 94 -6.24 -9.14 -5.90
CA ASP A 94 -5.89 -8.82 -7.29
C ASP A 94 -5.03 -7.55 -7.35
N LEU A 95 -3.71 -7.75 -7.28
CA LEU A 95 -2.74 -6.67 -7.29
C LEU A 95 -2.68 -5.96 -8.64
N GLU A 96 -2.88 -6.67 -9.75
CA GLU A 96 -2.90 -6.08 -11.09
C GLU A 96 -4.15 -5.21 -11.26
N GLY A 97 -5.31 -5.74 -10.92
CA GLY A 97 -6.57 -5.02 -10.94
C GLY A 97 -6.60 -3.80 -10.01
N PHE A 98 -5.78 -3.77 -8.95
CA PHE A 98 -5.73 -2.63 -8.03
C PHE A 98 -5.33 -1.30 -8.71
N LEU A 99 -4.43 -1.32 -9.70
CA LEU A 99 -4.04 -0.11 -10.42
C LEU A 99 -4.86 0.16 -11.68
N THR A 100 -5.43 -0.89 -12.29
CA THR A 100 -6.00 -0.81 -13.63
C THR A 100 -7.50 -1.03 -13.70
N SER A 101 -8.13 -1.59 -12.66
CA SER A 101 -9.55 -1.90 -12.71
C SER A 101 -10.40 -0.64 -12.55
N PRO A 102 -11.28 -0.32 -13.52
CA PRO A 102 -12.29 0.71 -13.35
C PRO A 102 -13.39 0.28 -12.36
N GLU A 103 -13.46 -1.01 -12.02
CA GLU A 103 -14.47 -1.60 -11.14
C GLU A 103 -13.82 -2.25 -9.91
N TYR A 104 -14.08 -1.66 -8.74
CA TYR A 104 -13.79 -2.29 -7.45
C TYR A 104 -14.75 -3.49 -7.28
N PRO A 105 -14.29 -4.73 -7.03
CA PRO A 105 -15.20 -5.81 -6.65
C PRO A 105 -15.85 -5.45 -5.31
N ARG A 106 -17.12 -5.07 -5.34
CA ARG A 106 -17.98 -4.96 -4.16
C ARG A 106 -18.33 -6.36 -3.67
N SER A 107 -17.39 -7.11 -3.08
CA SER A 107 -17.75 -8.38 -2.45
C SER A 107 -16.74 -8.79 -1.39
N ALA A 108 -16.81 -8.12 -0.25
CA ALA A 108 -16.50 -8.71 1.05
C ALA A 108 -17.56 -8.33 2.12
N GLN A 109 -18.68 -7.72 1.71
CA GLN A 109 -19.73 -7.26 2.63
C GLN A 109 -21.02 -8.08 2.59
N ASP A 110 -21.13 -9.12 1.75
CA ASP A 110 -22.31 -10.00 1.69
C ASP A 110 -22.02 -11.38 2.29
N VAL A 111 -21.51 -11.40 3.52
CA VAL A 111 -21.68 -12.58 4.40
C VAL A 111 -22.28 -12.06 5.71
N SER A 112 -23.61 -12.00 5.73
CA SER A 112 -24.45 -11.87 6.93
C SER A 112 -25.48 -12.98 6.90
#